data_AF-A0A2M8AEF6-F1
#
_entry.id   AF-A0A2M8AEF6-F1
#
_cell.length_a   1.000
_cell.length_b   1.000
_cell.length_c   1.000
_cell.angle_alpha   90.00
_cell.angle_beta   90.00
_cell.angle_gamma   90.00
#
_symmetry.space_group_name_H-M   'P 1'
#
loop_
_entity.id
_entity.type
_entity.pdbx_description
1 polymer ?
#
loop_
_entity_poly.entity_id
_entity_poly.type
_entity_poly.pdbx_seq_one_letter_code
_entity_poly.pdbx_strand_id
1 'polypeptide(L)'
;MDHHQVSIEEVARVVYGMGSEAFSKLAGQLPKVGVKFGWQTLGHFELFLNQLNPEEREAVIRGDRKLTTEEVIRLLIDQNGRGIPAHLGIKSDAKDENAIFTIKQLTNNYGEIRDSYVEAFADFPELKFLSASEFEDRSEKKKEMLLADGLISNLVRRAHMPIPTPYFVVNDYGKGKALQEIFLAVLEKMYKKHFPDRNFENYNVELKKKVRIIKNTGYDKFIAMMASGPDAVWYFPRALQGFSINAEREAMKILIGRSLALSGAISTSLAITGNVVEMVGSFNTPGYDCAAVSWGSSDDSLYFEADDDRLGFSSAGSLGKANVDYSAGLVFLG
;
A
#
# COMPACT_ATOMS: atom_id res chain seq x y z
N MET A 1 -21.33 40.23 18.34
CA MET A 1 -19.96 39.67 18.48
C MET A 1 -19.05 40.61 17.72
N ASP A 2 -18.22 41.36 18.45
CA ASP A 2 -17.22 42.24 17.83
C ASP A 2 -16.11 41.38 17.24
N HIS A 3 -16.03 41.34 15.91
CA HIS A 3 -14.88 40.78 15.21
C HIS A 3 -13.71 41.75 15.39
N HIS A 4 -12.81 41.45 16.33
CA HIS A 4 -11.54 42.16 16.43
C HIS A 4 -10.71 41.80 15.20
N GLN A 5 -10.44 42.81 14.35
CA GLN A 5 -9.56 42.67 13.20
C GLN A 5 -8.13 42.48 13.71
N VAL A 6 -7.48 41.38 13.31
CA VAL A 6 -6.08 41.14 13.65
C VAL A 6 -5.22 41.88 12.63
N SER A 7 -4.30 42.69 13.11
CA SER A 7 -3.38 43.45 12.28
C SER A 7 -2.31 42.55 11.64
N ILE A 8 -1.78 42.99 10.50
CA ILE A 8 -0.63 42.36 9.81
C ILE A 8 0.57 42.20 10.76
N GLU A 9 0.73 43.11 11.72
CA GLU A 9 1.83 43.09 12.69
C GLU A 9 1.64 42.02 13.76
N GLU A 10 0.41 41.75 14.20
CA GLU A 10 0.10 40.64 15.11
C GLU A 10 0.34 39.28 14.43
N VAL A 11 -0.03 39.15 13.16
CA VAL A 11 0.28 37.95 12.36
C VAL A 11 1.79 37.76 12.20
N ALA A 12 2.53 38.83 11.93
CA ALA A 12 3.99 38.78 11.83
C ALA A 12 4.64 38.35 13.15
N ARG A 13 4.12 38.79 14.30
CA ARG A 13 4.61 38.38 15.64
C ARG A 13 4.32 36.93 15.95
N VAL A 14 3.16 36.40 15.59
CA VAL A 14 2.83 34.97 15.74
C VAL A 14 3.75 34.12 14.87
N VAL A 15 3.97 34.50 13.61
CA VAL A 15 4.90 33.83 12.70
C VAL A 15 6.36 33.87 13.22
N TYR A 16 6.75 34.96 13.89
CA TYR A 16 8.05 35.09 14.54
C TYR A 16 8.14 34.19 15.80
N GLY A 17 7.08 34.13 16.60
CA GLY A 17 6.98 33.32 17.81
C GLY A 17 6.98 31.80 17.56
N MET A 18 6.51 31.34 16.40
CA MET A 18 6.59 29.94 15.97
C MET A 18 8.03 29.44 15.76
N GLY A 19 9.00 30.35 15.62
CA GLY A 19 10.41 30.00 15.36
C GLY A 19 10.66 29.56 13.92
N SER A 20 11.85 29.89 13.40
CA SER A 20 12.23 29.63 12.00
C SER A 20 12.23 28.14 11.63
N GLU A 21 12.40 27.25 12.61
CA GLU A 21 12.51 25.80 12.43
C GLU A 21 11.15 25.12 12.23
N ALA A 22 10.12 25.50 13.00
CA ALA A 22 8.75 25.02 12.79
C ALA A 22 8.15 25.56 11.47
N PHE A 23 8.48 26.80 11.13
CA PHE A 23 8.12 27.40 9.86
C PHE A 23 8.83 26.71 8.68
N SER A 24 10.12 26.36 8.82
CA SER A 24 10.88 25.67 7.76
C SER A 24 10.38 24.25 7.51
N LYS A 25 9.86 23.55 8.53
CA LYS A 25 9.19 22.25 8.38
C LYS A 25 7.87 22.34 7.61
N LEU A 26 7.09 23.41 7.81
CA LEU A 26 5.87 23.70 7.04
C LEU A 26 6.16 24.15 5.59
N ALA A 27 7.26 24.88 5.37
CA ALA A 27 7.64 25.41 4.06
C ALA A 27 8.35 24.37 3.15
N GLY A 28 8.89 23.29 3.72
CA GLY A 28 9.67 22.28 3.01
C GLY A 28 8.89 21.35 2.07
N GLN A 29 7.56 21.41 2.05
CA GLN A 29 6.69 20.56 1.22
C GLN A 29 6.07 21.30 0.00
N LEU A 30 6.58 22.48 -0.37
CA LEU A 30 6.03 23.28 -1.49
C LEU A 30 7.12 23.70 -2.49
N PRO A 31 6.81 23.84 -3.80
CA PRO A 31 7.77 24.30 -4.78
C PRO A 31 8.22 25.74 -4.49
N LYS A 32 9.51 26.01 -4.71
CA LYS A 32 10.15 27.29 -4.38
C LYS A 32 9.55 28.44 -5.17
N VAL A 33 8.86 29.35 -4.46
CA VAL A 33 8.60 30.71 -4.92
C VAL A 33 8.99 31.68 -3.81
N GLY A 34 9.67 32.77 -4.17
CA GLY A 34 10.24 33.74 -3.24
C GLY A 34 9.18 34.45 -2.39
N VAL A 35 9.08 34.04 -1.11
CA VAL A 35 8.42 34.69 0.05
C VAL A 35 6.88 34.86 -0.07
N LYS A 36 6.00 34.38 0.82
CA LYS A 36 6.04 33.37 1.90
C LYS A 36 4.59 33.08 2.38
N PHE A 37 3.59 33.02 1.48
CA PHE A 37 2.20 32.70 1.84
C PHE A 37 1.62 31.70 0.84
N GLY A 38 1.87 30.41 1.08
CA GLY A 38 1.15 29.36 0.35
C GLY A 38 -0.27 29.30 0.88
N TRP A 39 -1.28 29.58 0.03
CA TRP A 39 -2.76 29.38 0.16
C TRP A 39 -3.48 29.71 1.49
N GLN A 40 -2.75 30.04 2.56
CA GLN A 40 -3.24 30.38 3.87
C GLN A 40 -3.42 31.88 3.94
N THR A 41 -4.68 32.30 4.14
CA THR A 41 -5.05 33.71 4.24
C THR A 41 -4.88 34.19 5.68
N LEU A 42 -4.84 35.51 5.86
CA LEU A 42 -4.93 36.14 7.19
C LEU A 42 -6.12 35.58 7.99
N GLY A 43 -7.24 35.34 7.30
CA GLY A 43 -8.43 34.73 7.89
C GLY A 43 -8.21 33.31 8.44
N HIS A 44 -7.34 32.49 7.84
CA HIS A 44 -7.00 31.17 8.41
C HIS A 44 -6.19 31.29 9.70
N PHE A 45 -5.30 32.29 9.81
CA PHE A 45 -4.56 32.57 11.04
C PHE A 45 -5.47 33.13 12.14
N GLU A 46 -6.38 34.04 11.80
CA GLU A 46 -7.39 34.56 12.74
C GLU A 46 -8.28 33.42 13.26
N LEU A 47 -8.74 32.53 12.37
CA LEU A 47 -9.59 31.40 12.75
C LEU A 47 -8.84 30.44 13.71
N PHE A 48 -7.55 30.23 13.50
CA PHE A 48 -6.70 29.46 14.40
C PHE A 48 -6.51 30.14 15.77
N LEU A 49 -6.16 31.43 15.81
CA LEU A 49 -5.97 32.18 17.06
C LEU A 49 -7.26 32.30 17.87
N ASN A 50 -8.41 32.33 17.21
CA ASN A 50 -9.71 32.35 17.85
C ASN A 50 -10.09 31.02 18.53
N GLN A 51 -9.35 29.92 18.28
CA GLN A 51 -9.50 28.67 19.03
C GLN A 51 -8.82 28.73 20.40
N LEU A 52 -7.91 29.69 20.62
CA LEU A 52 -7.25 29.91 21.90
C LEU A 52 -8.13 30.79 22.81
N ASN A 53 -8.06 30.53 24.12
CA ASN A 53 -8.66 31.45 25.07
C ASN A 53 -7.92 32.82 25.04
N PRO A 54 -8.54 33.91 25.53
CA PRO A 54 -7.97 35.25 25.42
C PRO A 54 -6.56 35.40 26.02
N GLU A 55 -6.29 34.76 27.16
CA GLU A 55 -4.97 34.83 27.81
C GLU A 55 -3.88 34.10 27.01
N GLU A 56 -4.21 32.94 26.45
CA GLU A 56 -3.30 32.14 25.63
C GLU A 56 -2.97 32.84 24.30
N ARG A 57 -3.99 33.43 23.67
CA ARG A 57 -3.84 34.20 22.44
C ARG A 57 -2.89 35.38 22.63
N GLU A 58 -3.09 36.15 23.68
CA GLU A 58 -2.22 37.27 24.04
C GLU A 58 -0.79 36.82 24.34
N ALA A 59 -0.61 35.73 25.09
CA ALA A 59 0.70 35.17 25.38
C ALA A 59 1.43 34.67 24.11
N VAL A 60 0.70 34.13 23.13
CA VAL A 60 1.25 33.72 21.83
C VAL A 60 1.61 34.95 20.97
N ILE A 61 0.75 35.97 20.91
CA ILE A 61 1.01 37.22 20.17
C ILE A 61 2.24 37.97 20.72
N ARG A 62 2.43 37.95 22.04
CA ARG A 62 3.62 38.53 22.70
C ARG A 62 4.89 37.69 22.55
N GLY A 63 4.78 36.43 22.11
CA GLY A 63 5.90 35.49 22.03
C GLY A 63 6.28 34.84 23.36
N ASP A 64 5.48 35.04 24.42
CA ASP A 64 5.64 34.43 25.74
C ASP A 64 5.37 32.91 25.71
N ARG A 65 4.58 32.46 24.73
CA ARG A 65 4.28 31.04 24.47
C ARG A 65 4.59 30.68 23.03
N LYS A 66 5.21 29.52 22.84
CA LYS A 66 5.40 28.91 21.52
C LYS A 66 4.23 27.98 21.22
N LEU A 67 3.69 28.09 20.01
CA LEU A 67 2.76 27.11 19.49
C LEU A 67 3.54 25.90 18.97
N THR A 68 3.23 24.73 19.49
CA THR A 68 3.64 23.46 18.90
C THR A 68 2.42 22.85 18.23
N THR A 69 2.51 22.62 16.93
CA THR A 69 1.52 21.81 16.23
C THR A 69 1.82 20.35 16.52
N GLU A 70 0.93 19.69 17.26
CA GLU A 70 0.91 18.24 17.32
C GLU A 70 -0.11 17.74 16.31
N GLU A 71 0.31 16.79 15.48
CA GLU A 71 -0.61 16.13 14.57
C GLU A 71 -1.52 15.20 15.39
N VAL A 72 -2.73 15.68 15.68
CA VAL A 72 -3.71 14.97 16.53
C VAL A 72 -4.21 13.69 15.84
N ILE A 73 -4.13 13.61 14.51
CA ILE A 73 -4.45 12.42 13.72
C ILE A 73 -3.26 12.10 12.81
N ARG A 74 -2.39 11.17 13.22
CA ARG A 74 -1.32 10.65 12.38
C ARG A 74 -1.86 9.63 11.40
N LEU A 75 -2.38 10.08 10.27
CA LEU A 75 -2.76 9.17 9.18
C LEU A 75 -1.56 8.29 8.83
N LEU A 76 -1.76 6.98 8.67
CA LEU A 76 -0.68 6.09 8.19
C LEU A 76 -0.61 6.10 6.67
N ILE A 77 -1.73 6.46 6.04
CA ILE A 77 -1.95 6.47 4.60
C ILE A 77 -2.39 7.87 4.18
N ASP A 78 -1.67 8.47 3.25
CA ASP A 78 -1.91 9.82 2.75
C ASP A 78 -3.22 9.94 2.00
N GLN A 79 -3.58 11.17 1.65
CA GLN A 79 -4.80 11.49 0.91
C GLN A 79 -4.88 10.89 -0.50
N ASN A 80 -3.79 10.30 -1.00
CA ASN A 80 -3.72 9.63 -2.28
C ASN A 80 -3.72 8.11 -2.13
N GLY A 81 -3.76 7.54 -0.92
CA GLY A 81 -3.74 6.10 -0.70
C GLY A 81 -2.34 5.48 -0.61
N ARG A 82 -1.30 6.29 -0.36
CA ARG A 82 0.08 5.84 -0.18
C ARG A 82 0.50 5.88 1.28
N GLY A 83 1.31 4.93 1.73
CA GLY A 83 1.91 4.96 3.06
C GLY A 83 2.78 6.19 3.29
N ILE A 84 2.67 6.80 4.47
CA ILE A 84 3.46 7.97 4.87
C ILE A 84 4.73 7.49 5.59
N PRO A 85 5.94 7.59 5.00
CA PRO A 85 7.15 6.99 5.58
C PRO A 85 7.44 7.46 7.01
N ALA A 86 7.26 8.75 7.29
CA ALA A 86 7.50 9.33 8.62
C ALA A 86 6.55 8.76 9.69
N HIS A 87 5.29 8.52 9.33
CA HIS A 87 4.27 8.01 10.27
C HIS A 87 4.37 6.49 10.45
N LEU A 88 4.92 5.82 9.44
CA LEU A 88 5.24 4.39 9.45
C LEU A 88 6.59 4.07 10.13
N GLY A 89 7.33 5.09 10.59
CA GLY A 89 8.60 4.91 11.29
C GLY A 89 9.72 4.35 10.41
N ILE A 90 9.67 4.64 9.11
CA ILE A 90 10.63 4.15 8.11
C ILE A 90 12.00 4.80 8.30
N LYS A 91 13.05 3.96 8.31
CA LYS A 91 14.45 4.34 8.37
C LYS A 91 15.23 3.89 7.13
N SER A 92 14.76 2.82 6.49
CA SER A 92 15.30 2.32 5.22
C SER A 92 14.94 3.26 4.05
N ASP A 93 15.54 3.03 2.88
CA ASP A 93 15.34 3.88 1.70
C ASP A 93 13.88 3.87 1.26
N ALA A 94 13.30 5.06 1.11
CA ALA A 94 11.97 5.29 0.58
C ALA A 94 12.00 6.62 -0.18
N LYS A 95 11.53 6.59 -1.42
CA LYS A 95 11.54 7.73 -2.35
C LYS A 95 10.11 8.04 -2.75
N ASP A 96 9.89 9.23 -3.27
CA ASP A 96 8.61 9.51 -3.93
C ASP A 96 8.44 8.59 -5.14
N GLU A 97 7.23 8.05 -5.26
CA GLU A 97 6.86 7.16 -6.35
C GLU A 97 6.95 7.85 -7.72
N ASN A 98 7.17 7.03 -8.75
CA ASN A 98 7.07 7.51 -10.11
C ASN A 98 5.61 7.45 -10.58
N ALA A 99 5.03 8.62 -10.85
CA ALA A 99 3.62 8.76 -11.20
C ALA A 99 3.23 8.10 -12.54
N ILE A 100 4.20 7.80 -13.42
CA ILE A 100 3.91 7.13 -14.70
C ILE A 100 3.58 5.65 -14.52
N PHE A 101 4.02 5.03 -13.42
CA PHE A 101 3.76 3.65 -13.08
C PHE A 101 2.48 3.55 -12.26
N THR A 102 1.37 3.24 -12.92
CA THR A 102 0.03 3.31 -12.34
C THR A 102 -0.83 2.12 -12.72
N ILE A 103 -1.91 1.92 -11.97
CA ILE A 103 -2.92 0.89 -12.22
C ILE A 103 -4.25 1.61 -12.30
N LYS A 104 -5.05 1.28 -13.31
CA LYS A 104 -6.41 1.79 -13.42
C LYS A 104 -7.29 1.11 -12.39
N GLN A 105 -8.14 1.88 -11.70
CA GLN A 105 -9.14 1.30 -10.80
C GLN A 105 -10.13 0.48 -11.61
N LEU A 106 -10.40 -0.74 -11.15
CA LEU A 106 -11.40 -1.63 -11.73
C LEU A 106 -12.78 -1.40 -11.14
N THR A 107 -13.81 -1.68 -11.94
CA THR A 107 -15.17 -1.81 -11.44
C THR A 107 -15.29 -3.12 -10.67
N ASN A 108 -15.77 -3.07 -9.44
CA ASN A 108 -15.94 -4.27 -8.61
C ASN A 108 -17.25 -4.97 -8.98
N ASN A 109 -17.21 -5.88 -9.96
CA ASN A 109 -18.29 -6.84 -10.18
C ASN A 109 -17.91 -8.16 -9.49
N TYR A 110 -18.40 -8.37 -8.27
CA TYR A 110 -18.03 -9.52 -7.45
C TYR A 110 -18.31 -10.87 -8.12
N GLY A 111 -19.41 -10.99 -8.87
CA GLY A 111 -19.75 -12.21 -9.60
C GLY A 111 -18.72 -12.52 -10.68
N GLU A 112 -18.45 -11.56 -11.57
CA GLU A 112 -17.47 -11.71 -12.65
C GLU A 112 -16.05 -11.94 -12.13
N ILE A 113 -15.66 -11.21 -11.07
CA ILE A 113 -14.38 -11.41 -10.40
C ILE A 113 -14.30 -12.83 -9.86
N ARG A 114 -15.30 -13.31 -9.10
CA ARG A 114 -15.22 -14.68 -8.56
C ARG A 114 -15.16 -15.73 -9.67
N ASP A 115 -15.99 -15.57 -10.70
CA ASP A 115 -16.09 -16.54 -11.78
C ASP A 115 -14.80 -16.65 -12.60
N SER A 116 -14.08 -15.53 -12.79
CA SER A 116 -12.77 -15.55 -13.44
C SER A 116 -11.73 -16.37 -12.66
N TYR A 117 -11.75 -16.33 -11.32
CA TYR A 117 -10.88 -17.17 -10.50
C TYR A 117 -11.30 -18.64 -10.55
N VAL A 118 -12.60 -18.94 -10.50
CA VAL A 118 -13.08 -20.33 -10.64
C VAL A 118 -12.67 -20.93 -11.98
N GLU A 119 -12.76 -20.16 -13.07
CA GLU A 119 -12.30 -20.57 -14.40
C GLU A 119 -10.77 -20.75 -14.44
N ALA A 120 -10.03 -19.79 -13.92
CA ALA A 120 -8.57 -19.81 -13.92
C ALA A 120 -8.01 -21.05 -13.20
N PHE A 121 -8.63 -21.42 -12.07
CA PHE A 121 -8.24 -22.55 -11.22
C PHE A 121 -9.00 -23.84 -11.53
N ALA A 122 -9.70 -23.95 -12.68
CA ALA A 122 -10.50 -25.12 -13.03
C ALA A 122 -9.72 -26.45 -13.09
N ASP A 123 -8.40 -26.39 -13.34
CA ASP A 123 -7.51 -27.56 -13.36
C ASP A 123 -7.18 -28.09 -11.94
N PHE A 124 -7.60 -27.37 -10.89
CA PHE A 124 -7.38 -27.68 -9.47
C PHE A 124 -8.73 -27.73 -8.71
N PRO A 125 -9.60 -28.72 -8.99
CA PRO A 125 -10.97 -28.77 -8.47
C PRO A 125 -11.07 -28.92 -6.93
N GLU A 126 -9.97 -29.26 -6.27
CA GLU A 126 -9.84 -29.27 -4.81
C GLU A 126 -9.82 -27.85 -4.20
N LEU A 127 -9.45 -26.83 -4.98
CA LEU A 127 -9.45 -25.44 -4.54
C LEU A 127 -10.88 -24.91 -4.56
N LYS A 128 -11.45 -24.75 -3.36
CA LYS A 128 -12.81 -24.23 -3.18
C LYS A 128 -12.76 -22.73 -3.02
N PHE A 129 -13.55 -22.01 -3.81
CA PHE A 129 -13.79 -20.57 -3.64
C PHE A 129 -15.18 -20.35 -3.01
N LEU A 130 -15.39 -19.13 -2.51
CA LEU A 130 -16.72 -18.68 -2.06
C LEU A 130 -17.72 -18.68 -3.22
N SER A 131 -19.01 -18.82 -2.90
CA SER A 131 -20.07 -18.43 -3.85
C SER A 131 -20.01 -16.93 -4.15
N ALA A 132 -20.73 -16.47 -5.17
CA ALA A 132 -20.67 -15.06 -5.58
C ALA A 132 -21.25 -14.14 -4.48
N SER A 133 -22.38 -14.54 -3.89
CA SER A 133 -23.01 -13.79 -2.78
C SER A 133 -22.16 -13.80 -1.51
N GLU A 134 -21.49 -14.91 -1.18
CA GLU A 134 -20.58 -14.94 -0.03
C GLU A 134 -19.32 -14.10 -0.28
N PHE A 135 -18.81 -14.07 -1.51
CA PHE A 135 -17.65 -13.25 -1.86
C PHE A 135 -17.98 -11.76 -1.76
N GLU A 136 -19.14 -11.34 -2.27
CA GLU A 136 -19.63 -9.97 -2.14
C GLU A 136 -19.83 -9.57 -0.67
N ASP A 137 -20.60 -10.35 0.09
CA ASP A 137 -20.90 -10.07 1.50
C ASP A 137 -19.62 -9.93 2.34
N ARG A 138 -18.67 -10.87 2.20
CA ARG A 138 -17.41 -10.80 2.94
C ARG A 138 -16.52 -9.66 2.49
N SER A 139 -16.49 -9.36 1.19
CA SER A 139 -15.68 -8.25 0.66
C SER A 139 -16.19 -6.92 1.18
N GLU A 140 -17.51 -6.67 1.10
CA GLU A 140 -18.11 -5.42 1.57
C GLU A 140 -17.96 -5.26 3.08
N LYS A 141 -18.18 -6.32 3.87
CA LYS A 141 -17.96 -6.26 5.32
C LYS A 141 -16.51 -5.90 5.68
N LYS A 142 -15.52 -6.48 5.01
CA LYS A 142 -14.10 -6.13 5.22
C LYS A 142 -13.81 -4.70 4.74
N LYS A 143 -14.45 -4.25 3.67
CA LYS A 143 -14.34 -2.86 3.20
C LYS A 143 -14.89 -1.87 4.21
N GLU A 144 -16.04 -2.16 4.82
CA GLU A 144 -16.61 -1.35 5.90
C GLU A 144 -15.66 -1.24 7.10
N MET A 145 -15.05 -2.37 7.52
CA MET A 145 -14.05 -2.38 8.59
C MET A 145 -12.84 -1.51 8.24
N LEU A 146 -12.35 -1.59 7.00
CA LEU A 146 -11.25 -0.76 6.50
C LEU A 146 -11.62 0.73 6.51
N LEU A 147 -12.82 1.08 6.06
CA LEU A 147 -13.29 2.46 6.00
C LEU A 147 -13.55 3.06 7.39
N ALA A 148 -13.88 2.22 8.37
CA ALA A 148 -14.03 2.61 9.77
C ALA A 148 -12.68 2.91 10.46
N ASP A 149 -11.56 2.39 9.96
CA ASP A 149 -10.23 2.71 10.49
C ASP A 149 -9.69 4.01 9.88
N GLY A 150 -9.88 5.11 10.61
CA GLY A 150 -9.46 6.45 10.18
C GLY A 150 -7.96 6.62 9.89
N LEU A 151 -7.09 5.67 10.28
CA LEU A 151 -5.66 5.74 9.99
C LEU A 151 -5.29 5.14 8.63
N ILE A 152 -6.09 4.21 8.12
CA ILE A 152 -5.81 3.44 6.89
C ILE A 152 -6.93 3.51 5.84
N SER A 153 -8.06 4.14 6.15
CA SER A 153 -9.22 4.24 5.24
C SER A 153 -8.89 4.85 3.88
N ASN A 154 -7.85 5.69 3.80
CA ASN A 154 -7.40 6.26 2.54
C ASN A 154 -6.81 5.24 1.56
N LEU A 155 -6.56 3.98 1.95
CA LEU A 155 -6.09 2.93 1.03
C LEU A 155 -7.00 2.77 -0.19
N VAL A 156 -8.31 2.99 -0.04
CA VAL A 156 -9.29 2.88 -1.15
C VAL A 156 -9.22 4.03 -2.16
N ARG A 157 -8.37 5.05 -1.94
CA ARG A 157 -8.22 6.19 -2.85
C ARG A 157 -7.36 5.87 -4.07
N ARG A 158 -6.69 4.71 -4.08
CA ARG A 158 -5.93 4.16 -5.20
C ARG A 158 -6.59 2.91 -5.75
N ALA A 159 -6.01 2.38 -6.82
CA ALA A 159 -6.30 1.04 -7.31
C ALA A 159 -6.35 0.05 -6.13
N HIS A 160 -7.52 -0.54 -5.92
CA HIS A 160 -7.79 -1.55 -4.92
C HIS A 160 -8.75 -2.58 -5.51
N MET A 161 -8.58 -3.84 -5.16
CA MET A 161 -9.34 -4.94 -5.75
C MET A 161 -9.70 -5.98 -4.68
N PRO A 162 -10.96 -6.48 -4.68
CA PRO A 162 -11.31 -7.62 -3.86
C PRO A 162 -10.74 -8.88 -4.53
N ILE A 163 -10.12 -9.74 -3.74
CA ILE A 163 -9.53 -10.99 -4.20
C ILE A 163 -10.21 -12.15 -3.48
N PRO A 164 -10.85 -13.08 -4.21
CA PRO A 164 -11.30 -14.33 -3.63
C PRO A 164 -10.09 -15.24 -3.40
N THR A 165 -9.99 -15.78 -2.19
CA THR A 165 -8.93 -16.71 -1.80
C THR A 165 -9.50 -18.12 -1.70
N PRO A 166 -8.85 -19.13 -2.28
CA PRO A 166 -9.33 -20.50 -2.18
C PRO A 166 -9.04 -21.06 -0.79
N TYR A 167 -9.86 -22.03 -0.35
CA TYR A 167 -9.43 -22.94 0.69
C TYR A 167 -8.21 -23.73 0.20
N PHE A 168 -7.08 -23.52 0.86
CA PHE A 168 -5.86 -24.21 0.50
C PHE A 168 -4.91 -24.30 1.69
N VAL A 169 -4.59 -25.54 2.08
CA VAL A 169 -3.60 -25.79 3.12
C VAL A 169 -2.21 -25.73 2.51
N VAL A 170 -1.54 -24.60 2.69
CA VAL A 170 -0.15 -24.43 2.25
C VAL A 170 0.79 -25.21 3.17
N ASN A 171 0.93 -26.51 2.90
CA ASN A 171 1.85 -27.37 3.63
C ASN A 171 3.30 -27.02 3.27
N ASP A 172 4.01 -26.40 4.23
CA ASP A 172 5.41 -26.00 4.10
C ASP A 172 5.62 -25.06 2.89
N TYR A 173 5.23 -23.79 3.04
CA TYR A 173 5.44 -22.72 2.05
C TYR A 173 6.86 -22.75 1.47
N GLY A 174 7.86 -23.11 2.28
CA GLY A 174 9.25 -23.16 1.86
C GLY A 174 9.58 -24.25 0.86
N LYS A 175 8.73 -25.27 0.67
CA LYS A 175 8.87 -26.23 -0.43
C LYS A 175 8.67 -25.59 -1.81
N GLY A 176 8.07 -24.40 -1.91
CA GLY A 176 7.84 -23.69 -3.19
C GLY A 176 6.89 -24.39 -4.16
N LYS A 177 6.44 -25.62 -3.85
CA LYS A 177 5.66 -26.49 -4.73
C LYS A 177 4.31 -25.86 -5.11
N ALA A 178 3.55 -25.42 -4.11
CA ALA A 178 2.24 -24.80 -4.35
C ALA A 178 2.38 -23.51 -5.17
N LEU A 179 3.37 -22.68 -4.85
CA LEU A 179 3.65 -21.47 -5.62
C LEU A 179 3.95 -21.80 -7.08
N GLN A 180 4.83 -22.77 -7.34
CA GLN A 180 5.27 -23.11 -8.69
C GLN A 180 4.20 -23.87 -9.51
N GLU A 181 3.65 -24.95 -8.95
CA GLU A 181 2.79 -25.89 -9.67
C GLU A 181 1.33 -25.42 -9.75
N ILE A 182 0.91 -24.50 -8.88
CA ILE A 182 -0.47 -24.01 -8.83
C ILE A 182 -0.51 -22.52 -9.20
N PHE A 183 -0.02 -21.65 -8.32
CA PHE A 183 -0.27 -20.21 -8.47
C PHE A 183 0.45 -19.59 -9.67
N LEU A 184 1.74 -19.91 -9.90
CA LEU A 184 2.48 -19.45 -11.07
C LEU A 184 1.98 -20.11 -12.37
N ALA A 185 1.60 -21.39 -12.32
CA ALA A 185 1.05 -22.09 -13.48
C ALA A 185 -0.30 -21.49 -13.93
N VAL A 186 -1.19 -21.19 -12.98
CA VAL A 186 -2.47 -20.52 -13.26
C VAL A 186 -2.26 -19.09 -13.74
N LEU A 187 -1.35 -18.35 -13.10
CA LEU A 187 -0.95 -17.01 -13.54
C LEU A 187 -0.46 -17.02 -14.99
N GLU A 188 0.46 -17.92 -15.33
CA GLU A 188 0.99 -18.06 -16.68
C GLU A 188 -0.12 -18.35 -17.70
N LYS A 189 -1.01 -19.30 -17.39
CA LYS A 189 -2.17 -19.64 -18.22
C LYS A 189 -3.04 -18.42 -18.49
N MET A 190 -3.37 -17.64 -17.45
CA MET A 190 -4.18 -16.45 -17.59
C MET A 190 -3.45 -15.33 -18.33
N TYR A 191 -2.16 -15.12 -18.06
CA TYR A 191 -1.34 -14.15 -18.78
C TYR A 191 -1.33 -14.43 -20.29
N LYS A 192 -1.07 -15.67 -20.69
CA LYS A 192 -1.08 -16.10 -22.10
C LYS A 192 -2.47 -16.07 -22.75
N LYS A 193 -3.54 -16.26 -21.97
CA LYS A 193 -4.92 -16.09 -22.46
C LYS A 193 -5.20 -14.64 -22.87
N HIS A 194 -4.70 -13.66 -22.09
CA HIS A 194 -4.89 -12.23 -22.39
C HIS A 194 -3.86 -11.66 -23.36
N PHE A 195 -2.64 -12.21 -23.37
CA PHE A 195 -1.54 -11.77 -24.22
C PHE A 195 -0.88 -12.96 -24.94
N PRO A 196 -1.51 -13.50 -26.01
CA PRO A 196 -1.02 -14.71 -26.69
C PRO A 196 0.38 -14.57 -27.30
N ASP A 197 0.77 -13.35 -27.67
CA ASP A 197 2.06 -13.04 -28.28
C ASP A 197 3.15 -12.65 -27.27
N ARG A 198 2.84 -12.67 -25.96
CA ARG A 198 3.78 -12.33 -24.87
C ARG A 198 4.23 -13.56 -24.10
N ASN A 199 5.43 -13.48 -23.54
CA ASN A 199 6.01 -14.57 -22.76
C ASN A 199 5.78 -14.40 -21.25
N PHE A 200 5.58 -15.52 -20.55
CA PHE A 200 5.75 -15.56 -19.11
C PHE A 200 7.12 -16.19 -18.83
N GLU A 201 8.02 -15.43 -18.20
CA GLU A 201 9.38 -15.87 -17.93
C GLU A 201 9.60 -16.06 -16.43
N ASN A 202 9.65 -17.33 -16.01
CA ASN A 202 10.06 -17.70 -14.65
C ASN A 202 11.57 -17.94 -14.62
N TYR A 203 12.33 -16.92 -14.21
CA TYR A 203 13.80 -17.00 -14.07
C TYR A 203 14.25 -17.81 -12.85
N ASN A 204 13.33 -18.12 -11.95
CA ASN A 204 13.58 -18.87 -10.72
C ASN A 204 13.16 -20.34 -10.86
N VAL A 205 13.86 -21.06 -11.74
CA VAL A 205 13.53 -22.44 -12.16
C VAL A 205 13.40 -23.43 -10.99
N GLU A 206 14.04 -23.17 -9.85
CA GLU A 206 13.97 -23.99 -8.65
C GLU A 206 13.65 -23.16 -7.39
N LEU A 207 12.36 -23.06 -7.06
CA LEU A 207 11.86 -22.42 -5.83
C LEU A 207 11.98 -23.31 -4.58
N LYS A 208 12.20 -24.61 -4.77
CA LYS A 208 12.15 -25.61 -3.71
C LYS A 208 13.19 -25.33 -2.63
N LYS A 209 12.73 -25.22 -1.38
CA LYS A 209 13.53 -24.92 -0.17
C LYS A 209 14.22 -23.54 -0.17
N LYS A 210 13.91 -22.67 -1.13
CA LYS A 210 14.50 -21.34 -1.23
C LYS A 210 13.56 -20.24 -0.75
N VAL A 211 12.24 -20.43 -0.79
CA VAL A 211 11.31 -19.39 -0.36
C VAL A 211 11.02 -19.48 1.14
N ARG A 212 11.00 -18.35 1.86
CA ARG A 212 10.61 -18.34 3.28
C ARG A 212 9.78 -17.11 3.60
N ILE A 213 8.74 -17.29 4.41
CA ILE A 213 7.94 -16.18 4.94
C ILE A 213 8.78 -15.38 5.94
N ILE A 214 8.86 -14.07 5.74
CA ILE A 214 9.48 -13.15 6.69
C ILE A 214 8.52 -12.92 7.86
N LYS A 215 9.02 -13.09 9.08
CA LYS A 215 8.24 -12.88 10.31
C LYS A 215 7.75 -11.44 10.43
N ASN A 216 6.64 -11.25 11.15
CA ASN A 216 6.06 -9.93 11.45
C ASN A 216 5.64 -9.12 10.22
N THR A 217 5.31 -9.79 9.12
CA THR A 217 4.76 -9.17 7.91
C THR A 217 3.25 -9.38 7.78
N GLY A 218 2.63 -10.12 8.69
CA GLY A 218 1.21 -10.51 8.63
C GLY A 218 0.90 -11.59 7.59
N TYR A 219 1.88 -11.96 6.76
CA TYR A 219 1.67 -12.90 5.67
C TYR A 219 1.44 -14.35 6.15
N ASP A 220 1.97 -14.70 7.32
CA ASP A 220 1.62 -15.92 8.04
C ASP A 220 0.12 -15.99 8.37
N LYS A 221 -0.50 -14.86 8.73
CA LYS A 221 -1.95 -14.78 8.96
C LYS A 221 -2.74 -14.93 7.66
N PHE A 222 -2.27 -14.35 6.55
CA PHE A 222 -2.88 -14.56 5.23
C PHE A 222 -2.87 -16.05 4.84
N ILE A 223 -1.73 -16.74 5.03
CA ILE A 223 -1.62 -18.18 4.74
C ILE A 223 -2.51 -19.00 5.69
N ALA A 224 -2.56 -18.66 6.98
CA ALA A 224 -3.44 -19.33 7.94
C ALA A 224 -4.93 -19.14 7.61
N MET A 225 -5.32 -17.95 7.13
CA MET A 225 -6.68 -17.67 6.67
C MET A 225 -7.06 -18.58 5.50
N MET A 226 -6.22 -18.69 4.46
CA MET A 226 -6.45 -19.62 3.34
C MET A 226 -6.56 -21.08 3.81
N ALA A 227 -5.79 -21.46 4.83
CA ALA A 227 -5.84 -22.80 5.41
C ALA A 227 -7.08 -23.04 6.29
N SER A 228 -7.83 -21.99 6.66
CA SER A 228 -9.06 -22.11 7.46
C SER A 228 -10.32 -22.28 6.61
N GLY A 229 -10.28 -21.86 5.35
CA GLY A 229 -11.41 -21.95 4.43
C GLY A 229 -11.28 -20.93 3.29
N PRO A 230 -12.22 -20.93 2.33
CA PRO A 230 -12.29 -19.90 1.32
C PRO A 230 -12.64 -18.56 1.99
N ASP A 231 -12.03 -17.48 1.52
CA ASP A 231 -12.28 -16.14 2.07
C ASP A 231 -12.11 -15.03 1.03
N ALA A 232 -12.41 -13.78 1.39
CA ALA A 232 -12.19 -12.58 0.57
C ALA A 232 -11.16 -11.66 1.23
N VAL A 233 -10.33 -10.98 0.45
CA VAL A 233 -9.40 -9.94 0.95
C VAL A 233 -9.40 -8.72 0.04
N TRP A 234 -8.96 -7.57 0.56
CA TRP A 234 -8.70 -6.39 -0.29
C TRP A 234 -7.21 -6.24 -0.54
N TYR A 235 -6.83 -6.05 -1.79
CA TYR A 235 -5.44 -5.87 -2.21
C TYR A 235 -5.18 -4.45 -2.71
N PHE A 236 -4.09 -3.87 -2.22
CA PHE A 236 -3.65 -2.50 -2.50
C PHE A 236 -2.26 -2.55 -3.14
N PRO A 237 -2.15 -2.72 -4.47
CA PRO A 237 -0.89 -2.96 -5.17
C PRO A 237 0.13 -1.82 -5.05
N ARG A 238 -0.32 -0.59 -4.78
CA ARG A 238 0.50 0.63 -4.86
C ARG A 238 0.57 1.41 -3.56
N ALA A 239 0.22 0.77 -2.44
CA ALA A 239 0.20 1.44 -1.15
C ALA A 239 1.62 1.81 -0.68
N LEU A 240 2.65 1.07 -1.10
CA LEU A 240 4.04 1.27 -0.67
C LEU A 240 4.97 1.56 -1.85
N GLN A 241 4.45 2.09 -2.96
CA GLN A 241 5.28 2.34 -4.13
C GLN A 241 6.43 3.32 -3.82
N GLY A 242 7.63 2.98 -4.31
CA GLY A 242 8.84 3.74 -4.05
C GLY A 242 9.50 3.45 -2.70
N PHE A 243 9.03 2.45 -1.96
CA PHE A 243 9.70 1.96 -0.76
C PHE A 243 10.71 0.88 -1.17
N SER A 244 11.85 0.81 -0.50
CA SER A 244 12.69 -0.39 -0.58
C SER A 244 12.00 -1.55 0.15
N ILE A 245 12.30 -2.80 -0.21
CA ILE A 245 11.75 -3.99 0.48
C ILE A 245 12.01 -3.96 1.99
N ASN A 246 13.15 -3.42 2.42
CA ASN A 246 13.43 -3.21 3.85
C ASN A 246 12.51 -2.15 4.47
N ALA A 247 12.23 -1.05 3.78
CA ALA A 247 11.25 -0.05 4.22
C ALA A 247 9.83 -0.63 4.28
N GLU A 248 9.44 -1.47 3.32
CA GLU A 248 8.13 -2.14 3.32
C GLU A 248 7.97 -3.09 4.52
N ARG A 249 9.02 -3.86 4.83
CA ARG A 249 9.07 -4.71 6.03
C ARG A 249 9.07 -3.89 7.32
N GLU A 250 9.71 -2.71 7.34
CA GLU A 250 9.65 -1.78 8.46
C GLU A 250 8.24 -1.22 8.69
N ALA A 251 7.52 -0.87 7.61
CA ALA A 251 6.14 -0.37 7.66
C ALA A 251 5.21 -1.34 8.42
N MET A 252 5.44 -2.64 8.26
CA MET A 252 4.65 -3.68 8.90
C MET A 252 4.73 -3.68 10.42
N LYS A 253 5.73 -3.06 11.04
CA LYS A 253 5.77 -2.88 12.51
C LYS A 253 4.55 -2.14 13.05
N ILE A 254 3.94 -1.29 12.22
CA ILE A 254 2.74 -0.52 12.56
C ILE A 254 1.51 -1.11 11.84
N LEU A 255 1.61 -1.38 10.54
CA LEU A 255 0.47 -1.80 9.72
C LEU A 255 -0.10 -3.17 10.12
N ILE A 256 0.72 -4.09 10.67
CA ILE A 256 0.23 -5.41 11.09
C ILE A 256 -0.83 -5.35 12.20
N GLY A 257 -0.81 -4.28 13.01
CA GLY A 257 -1.81 -4.02 14.06
C GLY A 257 -3.16 -3.55 13.52
N ARG A 258 -3.27 -3.37 12.19
CA ARG A 258 -4.43 -2.84 11.47
C ARG A 258 -5.01 -3.86 10.47
N SER A 259 -4.86 -5.15 10.78
CA SER A 259 -5.27 -6.27 9.92
C SER A 259 -4.66 -6.25 8.51
N LEU A 260 -3.53 -5.57 8.31
CA LEU A 260 -2.80 -5.59 7.04
C LEU A 260 -1.69 -6.65 7.07
N ALA A 261 -1.50 -7.30 5.92
CA ALA A 261 -0.37 -8.15 5.61
C ALA A 261 0.39 -7.57 4.41
N LEU A 262 1.70 -7.70 4.42
CA LEU A 262 2.53 -7.40 3.26
C LEU A 262 2.35 -8.50 2.21
N SER A 263 2.38 -8.15 0.93
CA SER A 263 2.23 -9.11 -0.14
C SER A 263 3.43 -10.05 -0.26
N GLY A 264 3.15 -11.32 -0.48
CA GLY A 264 4.11 -12.32 -0.94
C GLY A 264 3.67 -12.91 -2.27
N ALA A 265 4.46 -13.86 -2.78
CA ALA A 265 4.26 -14.35 -4.15
C ALA A 265 2.86 -14.94 -4.41
N ILE A 266 2.26 -15.66 -3.45
CA ILE A 266 0.90 -16.22 -3.63
C ILE A 266 -0.16 -15.12 -3.73
N SER A 267 -0.11 -14.09 -2.87
CA SER A 267 -1.13 -13.03 -2.87
C SER A 267 -0.99 -12.16 -4.12
N THR A 268 0.25 -11.89 -4.53
CA THR A 268 0.54 -11.13 -5.75
C THR A 268 0.14 -11.93 -7.00
N SER A 269 0.43 -13.24 -7.06
CA SER A 269 -0.04 -14.10 -8.16
C SER A 269 -1.56 -14.11 -8.24
N LEU A 270 -2.27 -14.28 -7.12
CA LEU A 270 -3.73 -14.21 -7.10
C LEU A 270 -4.25 -12.88 -7.65
N ALA A 271 -3.69 -11.77 -7.17
CA ALA A 271 -4.06 -10.43 -7.63
C ALA A 271 -3.90 -10.28 -9.15
N ILE A 272 -2.75 -10.68 -9.70
CA ILE A 272 -2.50 -10.58 -11.14
C ILE A 272 -3.40 -11.53 -11.92
N THR A 273 -3.61 -12.78 -11.47
CA THR A 273 -4.48 -13.76 -12.14
C THR A 273 -5.88 -13.21 -12.39
N GLY A 274 -6.45 -12.48 -11.43
CA GLY A 274 -7.79 -11.89 -11.58
C GLY A 274 -7.82 -10.58 -12.38
N ASN A 275 -6.67 -9.93 -12.58
CA ASN A 275 -6.58 -8.53 -13.04
C ASN A 275 -5.41 -8.36 -14.02
N VAL A 276 -5.23 -9.34 -14.92
CA VAL A 276 -4.05 -9.45 -15.79
C VAL A 276 -3.81 -8.20 -16.63
N VAL A 277 -4.85 -7.62 -17.21
CA VAL A 277 -4.72 -6.46 -18.10
C VAL A 277 -4.30 -5.22 -17.33
N GLU A 278 -4.88 -5.00 -16.15
CA GLU A 278 -4.66 -3.79 -15.35
C GLU A 278 -3.35 -3.84 -14.57
N MET A 279 -2.94 -5.03 -14.12
CA MET A 279 -1.73 -5.20 -13.33
C MET A 279 -0.49 -5.44 -14.17
N VAL A 280 -0.57 -6.10 -15.33
CA VAL A 280 0.63 -6.50 -16.08
C VAL A 280 0.48 -6.32 -17.59
N GLY A 281 -0.47 -5.49 -18.03
CA GLY A 281 -0.74 -5.26 -19.45
C GLY A 281 0.22 -4.30 -20.16
N SER A 282 1.05 -3.56 -19.41
CA SER A 282 1.97 -2.56 -19.95
C SER A 282 3.18 -2.38 -19.05
N PHE A 283 4.31 -1.96 -19.64
CA PHE A 283 5.50 -1.48 -18.93
C PHE A 283 5.17 -0.42 -17.85
N ASN A 284 4.13 0.41 -18.06
CA ASN A 284 3.71 1.45 -17.11
C ASN A 284 2.92 0.93 -15.90
N THR A 285 2.93 -0.39 -15.65
CA THR A 285 2.44 -0.96 -14.39
C THR A 285 3.62 -1.18 -13.45
N PRO A 286 3.46 -0.97 -12.14
CA PRO A 286 4.60 -1.08 -11.22
C PRO A 286 5.15 -2.51 -11.15
N GLY A 287 6.44 -2.63 -10.85
CA GLY A 287 7.00 -3.90 -10.39
C GLY A 287 6.37 -4.30 -9.05
N TYR A 288 6.04 -5.58 -8.87
CA TYR A 288 5.35 -6.08 -7.68
C TYR A 288 6.31 -6.86 -6.77
N ASP A 289 6.85 -6.17 -5.77
CA ASP A 289 7.71 -6.80 -4.77
C ASP A 289 6.93 -7.76 -3.88
N CYS A 290 7.46 -8.97 -3.72
CA CYS A 290 6.92 -9.97 -2.81
C CYS A 290 7.60 -9.87 -1.44
N ALA A 291 7.65 -8.67 -0.87
CA ALA A 291 8.47 -8.33 0.29
C ALA A 291 8.15 -9.12 1.58
N ALA A 292 7.00 -9.79 1.64
CA ALA A 292 6.67 -10.71 2.73
C ALA A 292 7.47 -12.02 2.71
N VAL A 293 8.20 -12.30 1.64
CA VAL A 293 9.03 -13.50 1.51
C VAL A 293 10.49 -13.16 1.24
N SER A 294 11.35 -14.14 1.44
CA SER A 294 12.75 -14.15 1.02
C SER A 294 13.01 -15.31 0.07
N TRP A 295 14.06 -15.22 -0.75
CA TRP A 295 14.44 -16.25 -1.71
C TRP A 295 15.92 -16.61 -1.63
N GLY A 296 16.26 -17.84 -1.22
CA GLY A 296 17.64 -18.33 -1.15
C GLY A 296 18.44 -17.76 0.03
N SER A 297 18.39 -16.45 0.23
CA SER A 297 19.01 -15.71 1.33
C SER A 297 18.01 -14.74 1.98
N SER A 298 18.36 -14.15 3.13
CA SER A 298 17.58 -13.06 3.73
C SER A 298 17.64 -11.74 2.95
N ASP A 299 18.62 -11.65 2.05
CA ASP A 299 19.01 -10.45 1.32
C ASP A 299 18.45 -10.45 -0.10
N ASP A 300 17.61 -11.42 -0.42
CA ASP A 300 16.88 -11.53 -1.67
C ASP A 300 15.38 -11.71 -1.41
N SER A 301 14.57 -11.19 -2.33
CA SER A 301 13.12 -11.34 -2.36
C SER A 301 12.68 -11.74 -3.77
N LEU A 302 11.41 -12.08 -3.93
CA LEU A 302 10.81 -12.32 -5.25
C LEU A 302 10.10 -11.06 -5.73
N TYR A 303 9.93 -10.94 -7.04
CA TYR A 303 9.10 -9.90 -7.64
C TYR A 303 8.48 -10.35 -8.97
N PHE A 304 7.45 -9.62 -9.40
CA PHE A 304 6.91 -9.68 -10.75
C PHE A 304 7.11 -8.35 -11.46
N GLU A 305 7.44 -8.37 -12.74
CA GLU A 305 7.60 -7.14 -13.54
C GLU A 305 7.07 -7.38 -14.95
N ALA A 306 6.24 -6.44 -15.41
CA ALA A 306 5.75 -6.45 -16.77
C ALA A 306 6.68 -5.61 -17.66
N ASP A 307 6.93 -6.13 -18.85
CA ASP A 307 7.55 -5.41 -19.96
C ASP A 307 6.56 -5.40 -21.15
N ASP A 308 6.93 -4.78 -22.26
CA ASP A 308 6.06 -4.69 -23.44
C ASP A 308 5.78 -6.06 -24.10
N ASP A 309 6.68 -7.03 -23.92
CA ASP A 309 6.61 -8.36 -24.55
C ASP A 309 6.55 -9.54 -23.55
N ARG A 310 6.64 -9.29 -22.24
CA ARG A 310 6.65 -10.36 -21.24
C ARG A 310 6.17 -9.95 -19.84
N LEU A 311 5.90 -10.97 -19.02
CA LEU A 311 5.82 -10.89 -17.57
C LEU A 311 6.94 -11.74 -16.97
N GLY A 312 7.88 -11.09 -16.29
CA GLY A 312 8.97 -11.73 -15.58
C GLY A 312 8.61 -12.05 -14.14
N PHE A 313 9.02 -13.23 -13.67
CA PHE A 313 9.06 -13.58 -12.25
C PHE A 313 10.50 -13.94 -11.88
N SER A 314 11.09 -13.12 -11.01
CA SER A 314 12.52 -13.18 -10.69
C SER A 314 12.79 -12.84 -9.22
N SER A 315 14.08 -12.77 -8.86
CA SER A 315 14.55 -12.39 -7.53
C SER A 315 15.22 -11.02 -7.55
N ALA A 316 14.94 -10.18 -6.54
CA ALA A 316 15.61 -8.91 -6.32
C ALA A 316 16.65 -9.06 -5.20
N GLY A 317 17.93 -8.83 -5.50
CA GLY A 317 19.02 -8.96 -4.52
C GLY A 317 19.56 -7.66 -3.91
N SER A 318 18.87 -6.53 -4.14
CA SER A 318 19.22 -5.23 -3.57
C SER A 318 18.06 -4.65 -2.75
N LEU A 319 17.63 -5.38 -1.71
CA LEU A 319 16.44 -5.05 -0.89
C LEU A 319 16.47 -3.69 -0.19
N GLY A 320 17.66 -3.10 -0.03
CA GLY A 320 17.86 -1.83 0.67
C GLY A 320 17.72 -0.58 -0.20
N LYS A 321 17.62 -0.72 -1.53
CA LYS A 321 17.48 0.43 -2.44
C LYS A 321 16.03 0.57 -2.89
N ALA A 322 15.47 1.74 -2.70
CA ALA A 322 14.13 2.04 -3.20
C ALA A 322 14.17 2.19 -4.72
N ASN A 323 13.26 1.47 -5.39
CA ASN A 323 12.94 1.68 -6.79
C ASN A 323 11.56 2.36 -6.88
N VAL A 324 11.51 3.55 -7.49
CA VAL A 324 10.32 4.40 -7.57
C VAL A 324 9.20 3.79 -8.42
N ASP A 325 9.54 2.79 -9.22
CA ASP A 325 8.65 2.08 -10.15
C ASP A 325 8.10 0.78 -9.54
N TYR A 326 8.54 0.41 -8.33
CA TYR A 326 8.18 -0.86 -7.67
C TYR A 326 7.35 -0.61 -6.40
N SER A 327 6.52 -1.58 -6.06
CA SER A 327 5.72 -1.61 -4.84
C SER A 327 5.46 -3.04 -4.39
N ALA A 328 5.63 -3.32 -3.11
CA ALA A 328 4.86 -4.38 -2.49
C ALA A 328 3.40 -3.92 -2.32
N GLY A 329 2.49 -4.86 -2.55
CA GLY A 329 1.10 -4.67 -2.21
C GLY A 329 0.84 -4.86 -0.72
N LEU A 330 -0.27 -4.30 -0.25
CA LEU A 330 -0.85 -4.64 1.05
C LEU A 330 -2.10 -5.49 0.85
N VAL A 331 -2.32 -6.46 1.71
CA VAL A 331 -3.52 -7.29 1.79
C VAL A 331 -4.24 -6.95 3.09
N PHE A 332 -5.47 -6.46 3.03
CA PHE A 332 -6.31 -6.26 4.20
C PHE A 332 -7.12 -7.52 4.49
N LEU A 333 -6.92 -8.08 5.68
CA LEU A 333 -7.47 -9.36 6.10
C LEU A 333 -8.82 -9.23 6.82
N GLY A 334 -9.13 -8.08 7.43
CA GLY A 334 -10.31 -7.89 8.28
C GLY A 334 -10.10 -8.45 9.68
#